data_AF-A0A0L8I6X2-F1
#
_entry.id   AF-A0A0L8I6X2-F1
#
_cell.length_a   1.000
_cell.length_b   1.000
_cell.length_c   1.000
_cell.angle_alpha   90.00
_cell.angle_beta   90.00
_cell.angle_gamma   90.00
#
_symmetry.space_group_name_H-M   'P 1'
#
loop_
_entity.id
_entity.type
_entity.pdbx_description
1 polymer ?
#
loop_
_entity_poly.entity_id
_entity_poly.type
_entity_poly.pdbx_seq_one_letter_code
_entity_poly.pdbx_strand_id
1 'polypeptide(L)'
;MDVKNIRKWCREFAVGHTEIHDEERSRRSSIYDKIVVKLSKSCMKIGGSLWMISTFWFLRVLSEKLQYWKVCARWVPQMLTEDHKQQPTL
;
A
#
# COMPACT_ATOMS: atom_id res chain seq x y z
N MET A 1 25.89 -1.29 -21.63
CA MET A 1 26.51 -1.81 -20.39
C MET A 1 27.95 -1.30 -20.33
N ASP A 2 28.35 -0.70 -19.21
CA ASP A 2 29.71 -0.18 -19.04
C ASP A 2 30.70 -1.32 -18.75
N VAL A 3 31.93 -1.25 -19.29
CA VAL A 3 33.01 -2.22 -19.09
C VAL A 3 33.30 -2.41 -17.59
N LYS A 4 33.14 -1.36 -16.78
CA LYS A 4 33.28 -1.42 -15.32
C LYS A 4 32.26 -2.35 -14.68
N ASN A 5 31.01 -2.35 -15.14
CA ASN A 5 29.96 -3.24 -14.64
C ASN A 5 30.27 -4.69 -14.99
N ILE A 6 30.71 -4.96 -16.22
CA ILE A 6 31.09 -6.32 -16.67
C ILE A 6 32.21 -6.88 -15.78
N ARG A 7 33.26 -6.08 -15.51
CA ARG A 7 34.36 -6.50 -14.62
C ARG A 7 33.91 -6.73 -13.18
N LYS A 8 32.91 -5.99 -12.68
CA LYS A 8 32.33 -6.23 -11.36
C LYS A 8 31.62 -7.59 -11.35
N TRP A 9 30.71 -7.82 -12.29
CA TRP A 9 29.99 -9.10 -12.42
C TRP A 9 30.92 -10.30 -12.55
N CYS A 10 31.97 -10.23 -13.39
CA CYS A 10 32.95 -11.32 -13.50
C CYS A 10 33.64 -11.65 -12.16
N ARG A 11 33.86 -10.65 -11.30
CA ARG A 11 34.42 -10.88 -9.96
C ARG A 11 33.42 -11.53 -9.02
N GLU A 12 32.17 -11.04 -8.99
CA GLU A 12 31.12 -11.64 -8.15
C GLU A 12 30.90 -13.12 -8.51
N PHE A 13 30.83 -13.44 -9.81
CA PHE A 13 30.70 -14.82 -10.27
C PHE A 13 31.92 -15.69 -9.91
N ALA A 14 33.14 -15.13 -9.97
CA ALA A 14 34.35 -15.84 -9.57
C ALA A 14 34.39 -16.14 -8.06
N VAL A 15 33.74 -15.32 -7.24
CA VAL A 15 33.58 -15.51 -5.79
C VAL A 15 32.46 -16.51 -5.46
N GLY A 16 31.68 -16.93 -6.47
CA GLY A 16 30.60 -17.91 -6.32
C GLY A 16 29.21 -17.27 -6.12
N HIS A 17 29.07 -15.95 -6.25
CA HIS A 17 27.76 -15.32 -6.33
C HIS A 17 27.08 -15.69 -7.65
N THR A 18 26.02 -16.49 -7.58
CA THR A 18 25.24 -16.95 -8.73
C THR A 18 23.90 -16.21 -8.88
N GLU A 19 23.60 -15.32 -7.94
CA GLU A 19 22.38 -14.53 -7.95
C GLU A 19 22.46 -13.44 -9.05
N ILE A 20 21.53 -13.52 -10.00
CA ILE A 20 21.47 -12.62 -11.16
C ILE A 20 20.60 -11.39 -10.84
N HIS A 21 19.83 -11.46 -9.75
CA HIS A 21 18.96 -10.37 -9.31
C HIS A 21 19.76 -9.32 -8.53
N ASP A 22 19.41 -8.05 -8.73
CA ASP A 22 19.96 -6.97 -7.93
C ASP A 22 19.57 -7.17 -6.46
N GLU A 23 20.54 -7.01 -5.56
CA GLU A 23 20.29 -7.02 -4.12
C GLU A 23 19.26 -5.96 -3.72
N GLU A 24 18.54 -6.23 -2.63
CA GLU A 24 17.55 -5.30 -2.12
C GLU A 24 18.22 -3.98 -1.73
N ARG A 25 18.05 -2.97 -2.58
CA ARG A 25 18.60 -1.64 -2.36
C ARG A 25 18.00 -1.07 -1.08
N SER A 26 18.86 -0.76 -0.10
CA SER A 26 18.47 -0.07 1.14
C SER A 26 17.62 1.16 0.80
N ARG A 27 16.30 1.02 0.97
CA ARG A 27 15.36 2.14 0.86
C ARG A 27 15.45 2.92 2.17
N ARG A 28 15.36 4.26 2.10
CA ARG A 28 15.21 5.12 3.28
C ARG A 28 13.88 4.80 3.99
N SER A 29 13.86 3.73 4.78
CA SER A 29 12.70 3.20 5.49
C SER A 29 12.14 4.23 6.47
N SER A 30 13.01 4.98 7.15
CA SER A 30 12.62 5.83 8.28
C SER A 30 11.69 6.99 7.91
N ILE A 31 11.81 7.55 6.71
CA ILE A 31 10.93 8.64 6.24
C ILE A 31 9.61 8.06 5.74
N TYR A 32 9.68 6.93 5.04
CA TYR A 32 8.53 6.21 4.52
C TYR A 32 7.60 5.76 5.65
N ASP A 33 8.14 5.10 6.67
CA ASP A 33 7.36 4.57 7.79
C ASP A 33 6.69 5.69 8.61
N LYS A 34 7.41 6.79 8.85
CA LYS A 34 6.84 7.98 9.50
C LYS A 34 5.68 8.59 8.70
N ILE A 35 5.80 8.63 7.37
CA ILE A 35 4.74 9.13 6.49
C ILE A 35 3.54 8.18 6.50
N VAL A 36 3.76 6.87 6.41
CA VAL A 36 2.68 5.85 6.45
C VAL A 36 1.89 5.95 7.75
N VAL A 37 2.57 6.05 8.91
CA VAL A 37 1.91 6.20 10.22
C VAL A 37 1.14 7.52 10.32
N LYS A 38 1.67 8.59 9.74
CA LYS A 38 0.98 9.88 9.72
C LYS A 38 -0.26 9.82 8.83
N LEU A 39 -0.16 9.16 7.67
CA LEU A 39 -1.26 9.00 6.73
C LEU A 39 -2.37 8.12 7.29
N SER A 40 -2.06 6.96 7.89
CA SER A 40 -3.09 6.09 8.48
C SER A 40 -3.92 6.83 9.53
N LYS A 41 -3.26 7.60 10.41
CA LYS A 41 -3.93 8.45 11.42
C LYS A 41 -4.76 9.58 10.81
N SER A 42 -4.34 10.12 9.67
CA SER A 42 -5.04 11.22 8.98
C SER A 42 -6.26 10.71 8.20
N CYS A 43 -6.13 9.56 7.53
CA CYS A 43 -7.21 8.95 6.75
C CYS A 43 -8.40 8.50 7.61
N MET A 44 -8.14 7.95 8.80
CA MET A 44 -9.23 7.61 9.72
C MET A 44 -10.02 8.85 10.17
N LYS A 45 -9.38 10.03 10.18
CA LYS A 45 -9.99 11.28 10.65
C LYS A 45 -10.66 12.08 9.55
N ILE A 46 -10.30 11.87 8.28
CA ILE A 46 -10.70 12.79 7.22
C ILE A 46 -11.14 12.02 5.98
N GLY A 47 -12.45 11.76 5.89
CA GLY A 47 -13.12 11.28 4.69
C GLY A 47 -13.12 12.27 3.51
N GLY A 48 -12.22 13.25 3.46
CA GLY A 48 -12.31 14.36 2.50
C GLY A 48 -11.08 15.22 2.22
N SER A 49 -9.93 15.11 2.93
CA SER A 49 -8.78 16.02 2.71
C SER A 49 -7.56 15.36 2.08
N LEU A 50 -7.58 14.05 1.88
CA LEU A 50 -6.41 13.29 1.47
C LEU A 50 -6.12 13.32 -0.03
N TRP A 51 -6.62 14.34 -0.73
CA TRP A 51 -6.62 14.40 -2.19
C TRP A 51 -5.29 14.97 -2.73
N MET A 52 -4.42 15.41 -1.82
CA MET A 52 -3.18 16.11 -2.13
C MET A 52 -1.98 15.17 -2.31
N ILE A 53 -2.10 13.91 -1.92
CA ILE A 53 -1.10 12.87 -2.20
C ILE A 53 -1.62 12.07 -3.37
N SER A 54 -0.82 11.94 -4.42
CA SER A 54 -1.12 11.15 -5.62
C SER A 54 -1.91 9.90 -5.23
N THR A 55 -3.17 9.86 -5.64
CA THR A 55 -4.16 8.83 -5.29
C THR A 55 -3.59 7.43 -5.48
N PHE A 56 -2.72 7.24 -6.48
CA PHE A 56 -2.02 5.99 -6.73
C PHE A 56 -1.09 5.56 -5.59
N TRP A 57 -0.28 6.49 -5.09
CA TRP A 57 0.69 6.21 -4.02
C TRP A 57 -0.02 5.89 -2.71
N PHE A 58 -1.12 6.58 -2.44
CA PHE A 58 -1.96 6.32 -1.28
C PHE A 58 -2.64 4.96 -1.34
N LEU A 59 -3.27 4.63 -2.48
CA LEU A 59 -3.91 3.32 -2.68
C LEU A 59 -2.90 2.17 -2.52
N ARG A 60 -1.69 2.32 -3.07
CA ARG A 60 -0.63 1.33 -2.94
C ARG A 60 -0.18 1.11 -1.51
N VAL A 61 -0.02 2.18 -0.73
CA VAL A 61 0.32 2.08 0.71
C VAL A 61 -0.80 1.38 1.48
N LEU A 62 -2.06 1.74 1.23
CA LEU A 62 -3.20 1.09 1.89
C LEU A 62 -3.26 -0.41 1.59
N SER A 63 -3.10 -0.80 0.33
CA SER A 63 -3.22 -2.20 -0.08
C SER A 63 -2.00 -3.05 0.30
N GLU A 64 -0.79 -2.59 0.00
CA GLU A 64 0.43 -3.40 0.15
C GLU A 64 0.97 -3.40 1.59
N LYS A 65 0.82 -2.29 2.33
CA LYS A 65 1.42 -2.14 3.67
C LYS A 65 0.42 -2.32 4.79
N LEU A 66 -0.80 -1.81 4.61
CA LEU A 66 -1.83 -1.84 5.64
C LEU A 66 -2.88 -2.93 5.41
N GLN A 67 -2.79 -3.66 4.28
CA GLN A 67 -3.73 -4.71 3.87
C GLN A 67 -5.20 -4.23 3.84
N TYR A 68 -5.42 -2.94 3.64
CA TYR A 68 -6.76 -2.40 3.44
C TYR A 68 -7.17 -2.55 1.99
N TRP A 69 -8.38 -3.08 1.78
CA TRP A 69 -9.05 -3.06 0.49
C TRP A 69 -10.13 -1.99 0.45
N LYS A 70 -10.36 -1.41 -0.73
CA LYS A 70 -11.48 -0.51 -0.96
C LYS A 70 -12.76 -1.35 -1.02
N VAL A 71 -13.70 -1.11 -0.10
CA VAL A 71 -15.07 -1.64 -0.17
C VAL A 71 -15.99 -0.53 -0.64
N CYS A 72 -16.87 -0.83 -1.60
CA CYS A 72 -17.97 0.07 -1.94
C CYS A 72 -19.15 -0.18 -0.99
N ALA A 73 -19.81 0.88 -0.54
CA ALA A 73 -21.06 0.72 0.20
C ALA A 73 -22.07 -0.07 -0.63
N ARG A 74 -22.76 -1.03 -0.01
CA ARG A 74 -23.85 -1.75 -0.68
C ARG A 74 -25.05 -0.82 -0.79
N TRP A 75 -25.74 -0.88 -1.92
CA TRP A 75 -26.99 -0.16 -2.09
C TRP A 75 -28.05 -0.75 -1.15
N VAL A 76 -28.72 0.12 -0.40
CA VAL A 76 -29.82 -0.25 0.48
C VAL A 76 -31.10 0.30 -0.17
N PRO A 77 -32.09 -0.55 -0.51
CA PRO A 77 -33.27 -0.13 -1.27
C PRO A 77 -34.12 0.93 -0.56
N GLN A 78 -34.12 0.94 0.76
CA GLN A 78 -34.95 1.83 1.56
C GLN A 78 -34.31 2.05 2.92
N MET A 79 -34.48 3.25 3.48
CA MET A 79 -34.16 3.48 4.89
C MET A 79 -35.17 2.75 5.77
N LEU A 80 -34.70 1.78 6.55
CA LEU A 80 -35.54 1.04 7.48
C LEU A 80 -35.76 1.87 8.76
N THR A 81 -37.01 2.27 9.00
CA THR A 81 -37.52 2.74 10.29
C THR A 81 -37.52 1.63 11.34
N GLU A 82 -37.52 1.96 12.63
CA GLU A 82 -37.51 0.98 13.72
C GLU A 82 -38.66 -0.03 13.62
N ASP A 83 -39.86 0.40 13.20
CA ASP A 83 -41.01 -0.48 12.99
C ASP A 83 -40.73 -1.59 11.96
N HIS A 84 -39.94 -1.29 10.91
CA HIS A 84 -39.56 -2.29 9.90
C HIS A 84 -38.51 -3.28 10.41
N LYS A 85 -37.75 -2.93 11.45
CA LYS A 85 -36.74 -3.83 12.06
C LYS A 85 -37.35 -4.75 13.12
N GLN A 86 -38.49 -4.35 13.70
CA GLN A 86 -39.22 -5.11 14.72
C GLN A 86 -40.17 -6.17 14.12
N GLN A 87 -40.45 -6.11 12.81
CA GLN A 87 -41.22 -7.14 12.13
C GLN A 87 -40.31 -8.35 11.82
N PRO A 88 -40.60 -9.56 12.33
CA PRO A 88 -39.91 -10.76 11.89
C PRO A 88 -40.26 -10.99 10.42
N THR A 89 -39.26 -10.98 9.55
CA THR A 89 -39.37 -11.53 8.19
C THR A 89 -39.80 -12.98 8.30
N LEU A 90 -41.06 -13.28 7.92
CA LEU A 90 -41.57 -14.62 7.65
C LEU A 90 -40.90 -15.22 6.40
#